data_AF-A0A532EJU2-F1
#
_entry.id   AF-A0A532EJU2-F1
#
_cell.length_a   1.000
_cell.length_b   1.000
_cell.length_c   1.000
_cell.angle_alpha   90.00
_cell.angle_beta   90.00
_cell.angle_gamma   90.00
#
_symmetry.space_group_name_H-M   'P 1'
#
loop_
_entity.id
_entity.type
_entity.pdbx_description
1 polymer ?
#
loop_
_entity_poly.entity_id
_entity_poly.type
_entity_poly.pdbx_seq_one_letter_code
_entity_poly.pdbx_strand_id
1 'polypeptide(L)'
;MTSKSTPALTNYLESTKAPWTSLLLIAPEQRAESLVHPPTGLTLKIVKGRHCKTPATLFAEFARALEFPDYFGHNWDALEECLTDLEWLPAKGYILLITDAASVLSSDETEFETFLEILRDAGEAWGSGQAGMGARRATPFHVLFAVSERERATRAHWGMKDIRAEPNRTKTTRQRQPKPRPSRS
;
A
#
# COMPACT_ATOMS: atom_id res chain seq x y z
N MET A 1 1.90 9.78 -22.34
CA MET A 1 2.67 10.53 -21.33
C MET A 1 2.55 9.78 -20.03
N THR A 2 3.59 9.05 -19.61
CA THR A 2 3.60 8.29 -18.34
C THR A 2 3.83 9.27 -17.20
N SER A 3 2.80 9.54 -16.39
CA SER A 3 2.93 10.39 -15.21
C SER A 3 3.75 9.65 -14.15
N LYS A 4 4.85 10.26 -13.70
CA LYS A 4 5.68 9.71 -12.61
C LYS A 4 4.90 9.78 -11.29
N SER A 5 5.17 8.86 -10.37
CA SER A 5 4.62 8.95 -9.01
C SER A 5 5.03 10.27 -8.33
N THR A 6 4.15 10.82 -7.50
CA THR A 6 4.41 12.07 -6.76
C THR A 6 5.59 11.89 -5.79
N PRO A 7 6.45 12.90 -5.58
CA PRO A 7 7.58 12.82 -4.65
C PRO A 7 7.21 12.37 -3.23
N ALA A 8 6.01 12.71 -2.75
CA ALA A 8 5.51 12.27 -1.45
C ALA A 8 5.29 10.74 -1.38
N LEU A 9 4.75 10.13 -2.45
CA LEU A 9 4.55 8.70 -2.54
C LEU A 9 5.92 7.99 -2.68
N THR A 10 6.83 8.53 -3.49
CA THR A 10 8.19 8.00 -3.61
C THR A 10 8.92 7.99 -2.27
N ASN A 11 8.96 9.13 -1.56
CA ASN A 11 9.61 9.22 -0.24
C ASN A 11 8.98 8.29 0.79
N TYR A 12 7.66 8.09 0.72
CA TYR A 12 6.98 7.11 1.56
C TYR A 12 7.44 5.69 1.27
N LEU A 13 7.48 5.29 -0.01
CA LEU A 13 7.85 3.94 -0.43
C LEU A 13 9.33 3.59 -0.18
N GLU A 14 10.21 4.59 -0.11
CA GLU A 14 11.63 4.41 0.23
C GLU A 14 11.88 4.40 1.75
N SER A 15 10.87 4.68 2.57
CA SER A 15 10.98 4.73 4.02
C SER A 15 11.17 3.33 4.61
N THR A 16 11.94 3.23 5.69
CA THR A 16 12.00 2.03 6.54
C THR A 16 11.24 2.27 7.85
N LYS A 17 10.17 3.08 7.81
CA LYS A 17 9.37 3.47 8.96
C LYS A 17 7.88 3.39 8.64
N ALA A 18 7.10 3.07 9.67
CA ALA A 18 5.65 3.07 9.66
C ALA A 18 5.06 4.41 9.13
N PRO A 19 3.83 4.38 8.57
CA PRO A 19 2.93 3.22 8.50
C PRO A 19 3.29 2.25 7.38
N TRP A 20 3.20 0.94 7.66
CA TRP A 20 3.50 -0.13 6.70
C TRP A 20 2.37 -0.37 5.71
N THR A 21 1.13 -0.11 6.14
CA THR A 21 -0.08 -0.21 5.33
C THR A 21 -0.69 1.17 5.13
N SER A 22 -1.21 1.45 3.93
CA SER A 22 -1.84 2.73 3.61
C SER A 22 -2.89 2.59 2.51
N LEU A 23 -3.88 3.47 2.53
CA LEU A 23 -4.89 3.56 1.48
C LEU A 23 -4.34 4.38 0.31
N LEU A 24 -4.39 3.81 -0.89
CA LEU A 24 -4.15 4.53 -2.14
C LEU A 24 -5.50 4.88 -2.76
N LEU A 25 -5.91 6.15 -2.67
CA LEU A 25 -7.16 6.61 -3.27
C LEU A 25 -6.98 6.75 -4.79
N ILE A 26 -7.85 6.09 -5.56
CA ILE A 26 -7.86 6.14 -7.02
C ILE A 26 -9.12 6.86 -7.53
N ALA A 27 -8.95 7.72 -8.54
CA ALA A 27 -10.08 8.31 -9.26
C ALA A 27 -10.76 7.25 -10.15
N PRO A 28 -12.06 7.39 -10.48
CA PRO A 28 -12.81 6.37 -11.22
C PRO A 28 -12.20 5.92 -12.57
N GLU A 29 -11.48 6.82 -13.24
CA GLU A 29 -10.83 6.58 -14.53
C GLU A 29 -9.37 6.10 -14.43
N GLN A 30 -8.80 6.05 -13.22
CA GLN A 30 -7.41 5.69 -12.99
C GLN A 30 -7.24 4.20 -12.71
N ARG A 31 -6.11 3.65 -13.18
CA ARG A 31 -5.65 2.30 -12.81
C ARG A 31 -4.60 2.41 -11.72
N ALA A 32 -4.79 1.71 -10.61
CA ALA A 32 -3.87 1.76 -9.48
C ALA A 32 -2.42 1.43 -9.87
N GLU A 33 -2.25 0.46 -10.77
CA GLU A 33 -0.96 0.01 -11.30
C GLU A 33 -0.22 1.12 -12.06
N SER A 34 -0.95 2.08 -12.64
CA SER A 34 -0.36 3.23 -13.34
C SER A 34 0.06 4.37 -12.41
N LEU A 35 -0.30 4.31 -11.13
CA LEU A 35 -0.03 5.36 -10.14
C LEU A 35 1.21 5.04 -9.29
N VAL A 36 1.53 3.76 -9.14
CA VAL A 36 2.64 3.28 -8.31
C VAL A 36 3.79 2.84 -9.20
N HIS A 37 4.83 3.68 -9.24
CA HIS A 37 6.08 3.34 -9.91
C HIS A 37 7.13 3.06 -8.82
N PRO A 38 7.67 1.84 -8.75
CA PRO A 38 8.66 1.51 -7.74
C PRO A 38 9.94 2.34 -7.95
N PRO A 39 10.49 2.94 -6.88
CA PRO A 39 11.84 3.52 -6.92
C PRO A 39 12.89 2.48 -7.32
N THR A 40 14.05 2.93 -7.79
CA THR A 40 15.11 2.04 -8.29
C THR A 40 15.54 1.02 -7.23
N GLY A 41 15.39 -0.27 -7.56
CA GLY A 41 15.81 -1.38 -6.70
C GLY A 41 14.71 -1.91 -5.78
N LEU A 42 13.58 -1.21 -5.66
CA LEU A 42 12.38 -1.76 -5.03
C LEU A 42 11.59 -2.57 -6.04
N THR A 43 10.95 -3.64 -5.57
CA THR A 43 10.09 -4.49 -6.40
C THR A 43 8.62 -4.20 -6.10
N LEU A 44 7.80 -4.14 -7.15
CA LEU A 44 6.35 -3.97 -7.04
C LEU A 44 5.67 -5.31 -7.36
N LYS A 45 4.90 -5.83 -6.41
CA LYS A 45 4.03 -7.00 -6.61
C LYS A 45 2.57 -6.59 -6.52
N ILE A 46 1.77 -7.11 -7.45
CA ILE A 46 0.35 -6.79 -7.56
C ILE A 46 -0.46 -7.98 -7.08
N VAL A 47 -1.28 -7.74 -6.05
CA VAL A 47 -2.24 -8.68 -5.49
C VAL A 47 -3.63 -8.23 -5.91
N LYS A 48 -4.40 -9.12 -6.55
CA LYS A 48 -5.77 -8.79 -6.99
C LYS A 48 -6.76 -9.06 -5.86
N GLY A 49 -7.15 -8.02 -5.13
CA GLY A 49 -8.07 -8.13 -4.00
C GLY A 49 -9.43 -8.76 -4.32
N ARG A 50 -9.89 -8.66 -5.58
CA ARG A 50 -11.08 -9.38 -6.07
C ARG A 50 -10.96 -10.91 -6.00
N HIS A 51 -9.74 -11.45 -5.94
CA HIS A 51 -9.46 -12.87 -5.75
C HIS A 51 -9.21 -13.23 -4.27
N CYS A 52 -9.28 -12.27 -3.34
CA CYS A 52 -8.96 -12.47 -1.92
C CYS A 52 -10.22 -12.42 -1.04
N LYS A 53 -11.30 -13.09 -1.46
CA LYS A 53 -12.60 -12.99 -0.76
C LYS A 53 -12.69 -13.87 0.50
N THR A 54 -11.84 -14.88 0.59
CA THR A 54 -11.72 -15.82 1.70
C THR A 54 -10.23 -16.03 2.03
N PRO A 55 -9.88 -16.51 3.23
CA PRO A 55 -8.48 -16.79 3.57
C PRO A 55 -7.79 -17.70 2.54
N ALA A 56 -8.43 -18.81 2.17
CA ALA A 56 -7.88 -19.74 1.18
C ALA A 56 -7.57 -19.08 -0.18
N THR A 57 -8.47 -18.22 -0.67
CA THR A 57 -8.28 -17.53 -1.96
C THR A 57 -7.26 -16.38 -1.86
N LEU A 58 -7.19 -15.73 -0.70
CA LEU A 58 -6.15 -14.76 -0.37
C LEU A 58 -4.76 -15.41 -0.36
N PHE A 59 -4.60 -16.54 0.32
CA PHE A 59 -3.34 -17.28 0.38
C PHE A 59 -2.86 -17.68 -1.02
N ALA A 60 -3.76 -18.18 -1.87
CA ALA A 60 -3.44 -18.53 -3.25
C ALA A 60 -3.01 -17.32 -4.09
N GLU A 61 -3.69 -16.16 -3.95
CA GLU A 61 -3.33 -14.96 -4.69
C GLU A 61 -2.00 -14.35 -4.21
N PHE A 62 -1.70 -14.39 -2.91
CA PHE A 62 -0.41 -13.97 -2.36
C PHE A 62 0.72 -14.88 -2.84
N ALA A 63 0.54 -16.20 -2.74
CA ALA A 63 1.52 -17.16 -3.24
C ALA A 63 1.82 -16.95 -4.74
N ARG A 64 0.78 -16.72 -5.54
CA ARG A 64 0.94 -16.41 -6.97
C ARG A 64 1.62 -15.07 -7.23
N ALA A 65 1.30 -14.03 -6.46
CA ALA A 65 1.79 -12.67 -6.69
C ALA A 65 3.24 -12.48 -6.23
N LEU A 66 3.63 -13.10 -5.12
CA LEU A 66 4.97 -13.04 -4.54
C LEU A 66 5.85 -14.25 -4.90
N GLU A 67 5.34 -15.16 -5.73
CA GLU A 67 6.05 -16.35 -6.19
C GLU A 67 6.51 -17.22 -5.01
N PHE A 68 5.61 -17.45 -4.03
CA PHE A 68 5.93 -18.25 -2.85
C PHE A 68 6.34 -19.68 -3.25
N PRO A 69 7.21 -20.32 -2.45
CA PRO A 69 7.65 -21.68 -2.70
C PRO A 69 6.51 -22.71 -2.66
N ASP A 70 6.70 -23.84 -3.34
CA ASP A 70 5.72 -24.92 -3.44
C ASP A 70 5.35 -25.56 -2.08
N TYR A 71 6.18 -25.36 -1.05
CA TYR A 71 5.93 -25.84 0.31
C TYR A 71 5.08 -24.89 1.16
N PHE A 72 4.57 -23.80 0.58
CA PHE A 72 3.73 -22.83 1.30
C PHE A 72 2.51 -23.50 1.95
N GLY A 73 2.35 -23.29 3.26
CA GLY A 73 1.38 -24.02 4.09
C GLY A 73 -0.09 -23.60 3.95
N HIS A 74 -0.41 -22.58 3.14
CA HIS A 74 -1.78 -22.08 2.90
C HIS A 74 -2.59 -21.78 4.18
N ASN A 75 -1.95 -21.16 5.16
CA ASN A 75 -2.56 -20.71 6.41
C ASN A 75 -1.95 -19.36 6.84
N TRP A 76 -2.45 -18.77 7.94
CA TRP A 76 -2.00 -17.47 8.42
C TRP A 76 -0.54 -17.45 8.86
N ASP A 77 -0.10 -18.44 9.65
CA ASP A 77 1.29 -18.55 10.11
C ASP A 77 2.24 -18.67 8.92
N ALA A 78 1.91 -19.51 7.93
CA ALA A 78 2.71 -19.66 6.72
C ALA A 78 2.77 -18.37 5.89
N LEU A 79 1.69 -17.58 5.87
CA LEU A 79 1.67 -16.28 5.18
C LEU A 79 2.61 -15.29 5.88
N GLU A 80 2.56 -15.24 7.21
CA GLU A 80 3.46 -14.40 8.01
C GLU A 80 4.92 -14.80 7.81
N GLU A 81 5.24 -16.09 7.91
CA GLU A 81 6.58 -16.63 7.65
C GLU A 81 7.08 -16.23 6.25
N CYS A 82 6.26 -16.42 5.21
CA CYS A 82 6.68 -16.07 3.85
C CYS A 82 6.81 -14.56 3.63
N LEU A 83 6.02 -13.72 4.31
CA LEU A 83 6.12 -12.27 4.18
C LEU A 83 7.30 -11.67 4.95
N THR A 84 7.73 -12.36 6.02
CA THR A 84 8.91 -12.00 6.82
C THR A 84 10.19 -12.65 6.31
N ASP A 85 10.10 -13.62 5.40
CA ASP A 85 11.26 -14.21 4.72
C ASP A 85 11.00 -14.38 3.21
N LEU A 86 11.47 -13.40 2.43
CA LEU A 86 11.34 -13.36 0.97
C LEU A 86 12.65 -13.72 0.26
N GLU A 87 13.41 -14.68 0.79
CA GLU A 87 14.74 -15.03 0.28
C GLU A 87 14.77 -15.42 -1.21
N TRP A 88 13.69 -16.01 -1.73
CA TRP A 88 13.56 -16.37 -3.16
C TRP A 88 13.28 -15.17 -4.07
N LEU A 89 12.90 -14.02 -3.50
CA LEU A 89 12.56 -12.79 -4.22
C LEU A 89 13.46 -11.63 -3.78
N PRO A 90 14.79 -11.69 -3.96
CA PRO A 90 15.69 -10.67 -3.43
C PRO A 90 15.46 -9.28 -4.06
N ALA A 91 15.21 -8.27 -3.23
CA ALA A 91 15.08 -6.87 -3.63
C ALA A 91 15.68 -5.91 -2.58
N LYS A 92 15.84 -4.63 -2.93
CA LYS A 92 16.25 -3.58 -1.95
C LYS A 92 15.07 -3.05 -1.12
N GLY A 93 13.87 -3.57 -1.37
CA GLY A 93 12.62 -3.23 -0.70
C GLY A 93 11.42 -3.71 -1.50
N TYR A 94 10.28 -3.80 -0.84
CA TYR A 94 9.08 -4.45 -1.36
C TYR A 94 7.88 -3.51 -1.29
N ILE A 95 7.13 -3.47 -2.38
CA ILE A 95 5.86 -2.75 -2.47
C ILE A 95 4.80 -3.75 -2.90
N LEU A 96 3.79 -3.93 -2.06
CA LEU A 96 2.60 -4.71 -2.41
C LEU A 96 1.47 -3.76 -2.76
N LEU A 97 0.97 -3.83 -3.98
CA LEU A 97 -0.22 -3.10 -4.41
C LEU A 97 -1.40 -4.05 -4.47
N ILE A 98 -2.34 -3.87 -3.55
CA ILE A 98 -3.60 -4.61 -3.51
C ILE A 98 -4.63 -3.83 -4.32
N THR A 99 -4.95 -4.30 -5.54
CA THR A 99 -6.03 -3.73 -6.35
C THR A 99 -7.38 -4.24 -5.88
N ASP A 100 -8.48 -3.55 -6.21
CA ASP A 100 -9.83 -3.96 -5.78
C ASP A 100 -9.89 -4.21 -4.26
N ALA A 101 -9.18 -3.41 -3.46
CA ALA A 101 -8.93 -3.69 -2.04
C ALA A 101 -10.21 -3.78 -1.21
N ALA A 102 -11.28 -3.11 -1.62
CA ALA A 102 -12.60 -3.21 -1.00
C ALA A 102 -13.16 -4.65 -1.02
N SER A 103 -12.70 -5.52 -1.93
CA SER A 103 -13.14 -6.92 -2.02
C SER A 103 -12.40 -7.88 -1.09
N VAL A 104 -11.27 -7.46 -0.50
CA VAL A 104 -10.46 -8.33 0.35
C VAL A 104 -11.22 -8.65 1.63
N LEU A 105 -11.51 -9.94 1.83
CA LEU A 105 -12.20 -10.48 3.01
C LEU A 105 -13.44 -9.65 3.40
N SER A 106 -14.19 -9.16 2.39
CA SER A 106 -15.27 -8.19 2.59
C SER A 106 -16.45 -8.69 3.44
N SER A 107 -16.48 -9.98 3.75
CA SER A 107 -17.53 -10.64 4.52
C SER A 107 -17.07 -11.10 5.90
N ASP A 108 -15.78 -10.93 6.23
CA ASP A 108 -15.21 -11.37 7.51
C ASP A 108 -14.18 -10.34 8.01
N GLU A 109 -14.60 -9.51 8.95
CA GLU A 109 -13.75 -8.44 9.49
C GLU A 109 -12.65 -8.99 10.39
N THR A 110 -12.90 -10.09 11.11
CA THR A 110 -11.90 -10.69 11.99
C THR A 110 -10.73 -11.25 11.18
N GLU A 111 -11.03 -11.99 10.10
CA GLU A 111 -9.99 -12.46 9.18
C GLU A 111 -9.24 -11.28 8.52
N PHE A 112 -9.95 -10.18 8.23
CA PHE A 112 -9.31 -8.98 7.69
C PHE A 112 -8.37 -8.30 8.69
N GLU A 113 -8.76 -8.22 9.97
CA GLU A 113 -7.92 -7.68 11.05
C GLU A 113 -6.65 -8.51 11.23
N THR A 114 -6.76 -9.85 11.25
CA THR A 114 -5.61 -10.77 11.28
C THR A 114 -4.69 -10.57 10.08
N PHE A 115 -5.25 -10.50 8.87
CA PHE A 115 -4.47 -10.20 7.68
C PHE A 115 -3.73 -8.86 7.78
N LEU A 116 -4.40 -7.82 8.27
CA LEU A 116 -3.80 -6.50 8.42
C LEU A 116 -2.69 -6.46 9.47
N GLU A 117 -2.82 -7.22 10.56
CA GLU A 117 -1.77 -7.43 11.55
C GLU A 117 -0.53 -8.06 10.93
N ILE A 118 -0.67 -9.21 10.24
CA ILE A 118 0.43 -9.89 9.55
C ILE A 118 1.17 -8.96 8.58
N LEU A 119 0.46 -8.14 7.80
CA LEU A 119 1.09 -7.18 6.89
C LEU A 119 1.88 -6.08 7.62
N ARG A 120 1.40 -5.64 8.80
CA ARG A 120 2.10 -4.65 9.62
C ARG A 120 3.33 -5.26 10.27
N ASP A 121 3.23 -6.48 10.76
CA ASP A 121 4.33 -7.19 11.41
C ASP A 121 5.44 -7.50 10.40
N ALA A 122 5.09 -7.92 9.18
CA ALA A 122 6.05 -8.03 8.08
C ALA A 122 6.74 -6.69 7.79
N GLY A 123 5.97 -5.60 7.70
CA GLY A 123 6.53 -4.27 7.50
C GLY A 123 7.49 -3.83 8.60
N GLU A 124 7.13 -4.10 9.85
CA GLU A 124 7.98 -3.80 11.01
C GLU A 124 9.26 -4.64 11.01
N ALA A 125 9.15 -5.94 10.76
CA ALA A 125 10.29 -6.84 10.69
C ALA A 125 11.29 -6.42 9.59
N TRP A 126 10.82 -6.06 8.39
CA TRP A 126 11.70 -5.52 7.35
C TRP A 126 12.26 -4.15 7.73
N GLY A 127 11.43 -3.25 8.25
CA GLY A 127 11.81 -1.90 8.63
C GLY A 127 12.80 -1.81 9.80
N SER A 128 12.81 -2.81 10.68
CA SER A 128 13.76 -2.95 11.79
C SER A 128 15.00 -3.78 11.42
N GLY A 129 14.96 -4.46 10.27
CA GLY A 129 16.03 -5.36 9.82
C GLY A 129 16.03 -6.71 10.53
N GLN A 130 14.87 -7.16 11.02
CA GLN A 130 14.64 -8.49 11.64
C GLN A 130 14.11 -9.53 10.64
N ALA A 131 13.61 -9.12 9.47
CA ALA A 131 13.08 -10.00 8.42
C ALA A 131 14.17 -10.60 7.52
N GLY A 132 14.02 -11.85 7.11
CA GLY A 132 14.92 -12.56 6.20
C GLY A 132 16.16 -13.17 6.86
N MET A 133 16.63 -14.29 6.30
CA MET A 133 17.82 -15.01 6.76
C MET A 133 19.09 -14.12 6.72
N GLY A 134 19.49 -13.60 7.89
CA GLY A 134 20.73 -12.82 8.07
C GLY A 134 20.57 -11.30 7.96
N ALA A 135 19.35 -10.77 8.06
CA ALA A 135 19.15 -9.32 8.01
C ALA A 135 19.86 -8.57 9.15
N ARG A 136 20.54 -7.49 8.74
CA ARG A 136 21.21 -6.53 9.62
C ARG A 136 20.92 -5.08 9.20
N ARG A 137 19.96 -4.89 8.28
CA ARG A 137 19.63 -3.60 7.69
C ARG A 137 18.13 -3.47 7.50
N ALA A 138 17.60 -2.37 8.00
CA ALA A 138 16.27 -1.89 7.71
C ALA A 138 16.02 -1.81 6.20
N THR A 139 14.91 -2.36 5.74
CA THR A 139 14.52 -2.50 4.34
C THR A 139 13.08 -1.99 4.17
N PRO A 140 12.78 -1.17 3.14
CA PRO A 140 11.42 -0.71 2.88
C PRO A 140 10.48 -1.87 2.58
N PHE A 141 9.34 -1.91 3.25
CA PHE A 141 8.24 -2.84 2.98
C PHE A 141 6.92 -2.09 3.18
N HIS A 142 6.17 -1.90 2.10
CA HIS A 142 4.93 -1.13 2.13
C HIS A 142 3.80 -1.82 1.37
N VAL A 143 2.60 -1.80 1.95
CA VAL A 143 1.37 -2.31 1.34
C VAL A 143 0.42 -1.16 1.06
N LEU A 144 0.07 -0.98 -0.20
CA LEU A 144 -0.90 -0.01 -0.68
C LEU A 144 -2.22 -0.71 -1.00
N PHE A 145 -3.27 -0.31 -0.30
CA PHE A 145 -4.64 -0.77 -0.55
C PHE A 145 -5.31 0.21 -1.50
N ALA A 146 -5.42 -0.16 -2.78
CA ALA A 146 -6.05 0.68 -3.78
C ALA A 146 -7.57 0.62 -3.67
N VAL A 147 -8.17 1.74 -3.27
CA VAL A 147 -9.62 1.91 -3.12
C VAL A 147 -10.09 3.09 -3.93
N SER A 148 -11.25 2.97 -4.58
CA SER A 148 -11.86 4.12 -5.23
C SER A 148 -12.38 5.12 -4.19
N GLU A 149 -12.49 6.40 -4.56
CA GLU A 149 -13.08 7.41 -3.66
C GLU A 149 -14.50 7.03 -3.19
N ARG A 150 -15.25 6.28 -4.02
CA ARG A 150 -16.60 5.82 -3.70
C ARG A 150 -16.62 4.75 -2.62
N GLU A 151 -15.60 3.89 -2.60
CA GLU A 151 -15.49 2.77 -1.67
C GLU A 151 -14.75 3.14 -0.39
N ARG A 152 -14.06 4.29 -0.35
CA ARG A 152 -13.31 4.77 0.82
C ARG A 152 -14.12 4.71 2.13
N ALA A 153 -15.40 5.07 2.08
CA ALA A 153 -16.26 5.06 3.28
C ALA A 153 -16.48 3.66 3.85
N THR A 154 -16.50 2.62 3.01
CA THR A 154 -16.74 1.24 3.44
C THR A 154 -15.60 0.67 4.28
N ARG A 155 -14.41 1.29 4.18
CA ARG A 155 -13.17 0.85 4.83
C ARG A 155 -12.57 1.91 5.75
N ALA A 156 -13.36 2.90 6.16
CA ALA A 156 -12.89 3.97 7.05
C ALA A 156 -12.47 3.46 8.43
N HIS A 157 -13.01 2.32 8.87
CA HIS A 157 -12.70 1.69 10.16
C HIS A 157 -11.33 0.98 10.19
N TRP A 158 -10.68 0.76 9.04
CA TRP A 158 -9.36 0.13 8.98
C TRP A 158 -8.23 0.97 9.61
N GLY A 159 -8.49 2.24 9.95
CA GLY A 159 -7.51 3.10 10.63
C GLY A 159 -6.25 3.43 9.81
N MET A 160 -6.22 3.07 8.52
CA MET A 160 -5.10 3.34 7.63
C MET A 160 -5.05 4.80 7.21
N LYS A 161 -3.83 5.32 7.02
CA LYS A 161 -3.63 6.67 6.48
C LYS A 161 -3.81 6.69 4.97
N ASP A 162 -4.41 7.77 4.46
CA ASP A 162 -4.56 8.01 3.03
C ASP A 162 -3.26 8.54 2.43
N ILE A 163 -2.81 7.94 1.33
CA ILE A 163 -1.73 8.44 0.48
C ILE A 163 -2.32 8.71 -0.90
N ARG A 164 -2.17 9.96 -1.37
CA ARG A 164 -2.59 10.35 -2.71
C ARG A 164 -1.40 10.25 -3.67
N ALA A 165 -1.60 9.57 -4.80
CA ALA A 165 -0.59 9.47 -5.85
C ALA A 165 -0.44 10.76 -6.69
N GLU A 166 -1.40 11.67 -6.63
CA GLU A 166 -1.36 12.99 -7.27
C GLU A 166 -1.19 14.10 -6.21
N PRO A 167 -0.43 15.17 -6.47
CA PRO A 167 -0.41 16.32 -5.58
C PRO A 167 -1.82 16.89 -5.50
N ASN A 168 -2.25 17.23 -4.29
CA ASN A 168 -3.48 17.98 -4.07
C ASN A 168 -3.46 19.16 -5.04
N ARG A 169 -4.37 19.23 -6.03
CA ARG A 169 -4.69 20.51 -6.68
C ARG A 169 -5.20 21.37 -5.54
N THR A 170 -4.29 22.11 -4.91
CA THR A 170 -4.62 23.15 -3.97
C THR A 170 -5.69 23.97 -4.65
N LYS A 171 -6.90 23.99 -4.07
CA LYS A 171 -7.87 25.03 -4.39
C LYS A 171 -7.10 26.33 -4.20
N THR A 172 -6.70 26.95 -5.31
CA THR A 172 -6.13 28.28 -5.28
C THR A 172 -7.27 29.16 -4.80
N THR A 173 -7.30 29.41 -3.49
CA THR A 173 -8.12 30.46 -2.92
C THR A 173 -7.63 31.73 -3.58
N ARG A 174 -8.35 32.18 -4.63
CA ARG A 174 -8.20 33.52 -5.16
C ARG A 174 -8.48 34.46 -3.98
N GLN A 175 -7.43 34.90 -3.31
CA GLN A 175 -7.50 36.05 -2.42
C GLN A 175 -8.02 37.20 -3.27
N ARG A 176 -9.29 37.55 -3.10
CA ARG A 176 -9.82 38.82 -3.56
C ARG A 176 -9.05 39.90 -2.81
N GLN A 177 -8.13 40.59 -3.49
CA GLN A 177 -7.56 41.84 -3.01
C GLN A 177 -8.71 42.82 -2.72
N PRO A 178 -8.77 43.45 -1.54
CA PRO A 178 -9.69 44.54 -1.31
C PRO A 178 -9.27 45.76 -2.14
N LYS A 179 -10.24 46.35 -2.87
CA LYS A 179 -10.07 47.61 -3.61
C LYS A 179 -9.62 48.74 -2.64
N PRO A 180 -8.68 49.61 -3.02
CA PRO A 180 -8.35 50.78 -2.21
C PRO A 180 -9.54 51.74 -2.14
N ARG A 181 -9.83 52.25 -0.93
CA ARG A 181 -10.81 53.33 -0.70
C ARG A 181 -10.31 54.62 -1.37
N PRO A 182 -11.18 55.41 -2.01
CA PRO A 182 -10.77 56.73 -2.50
C PRO A 182 -10.53 57.68 -1.34
N SER A 183 -9.38 58.35 -1.36
CA SER A 183 -9.04 59.48 -0.50
C SER A 183 -10.03 60.61 -0.73
N ARG A 184 -10.73 61.05 0.33
CA ARG A 184 -11.45 62.33 0.31
C ARG A 184 -10.47 63.44 0.68
N SER A 185 -10.42 64.44 -0.20
CA SER A 185 -9.91 65.79 0.02
C SER A 185 -10.70 66.50 1.11
#